data_AF-A0A0L1M456-F1
#
_entry.id   AF-A0A0L1M456-F1
#
_cell.length_a   1.000
_cell.length_b   1.000
_cell.length_c   1.000
_cell.angle_alpha   90.00
_cell.angle_beta   90.00
_cell.angle_gamma   90.00
#
_symmetry.space_group_name_H-M   'P 1'
#
loop_
_entity.id
_entity.type
_entity.pdbx_description
1 polymer ?
#
loop_
_entity_poly.entity_id
_entity_poly.type
_entity_poly.pdbx_seq_one_letter_code
_entity_poly.pdbx_strand_id
1 'polypeptide(L)'
;MTATRTTGARPHRRGTAVVRLLLPVLALGLTLGGCQAAPPTSTDPTSQGSTVKTSEFSTLDAAGVATIRESKAARLDMSSGRLEKSAVNVTDDSYGPEINTRDAGKISLSITAPNGEVSGETDRIRFNTTGSRPDFSEVTYFLTADSAADYFSLVRDGVRRYGIDSGSAERWISSAEAAPDAKSDFSLTSGNATGLEITYDLRYDGGAGTRVIIVHVLPAG
;
A
#
# COMPACT_ATOMS: atom_id res chain seq x y z
N MET A 1 -58.79 -12.30 -11.13
CA MET A 1 -58.20 -10.99 -10.79
C MET A 1 -56.71 -11.10 -11.07
N THR A 2 -56.22 -11.17 -12.31
CA THR A 2 -56.21 -10.18 -13.41
C THR A 2 -55.25 -9.01 -13.18
N ALA A 3 -54.03 -9.17 -13.72
CA ALA A 3 -53.11 -8.20 -14.36
C ALA A 3 -52.50 -7.06 -13.49
N THR A 4 -51.30 -6.53 -13.71
CA THR A 4 -50.52 -6.42 -14.96
C THR A 4 -49.04 -6.12 -14.66
N ARG A 5 -48.13 -6.65 -15.49
CA ARG A 5 -46.75 -6.17 -15.67
C ARG A 5 -46.74 -4.75 -16.26
N THR A 6 -45.75 -3.94 -15.90
CA THR A 6 -45.32 -2.83 -16.77
C THR A 6 -43.80 -2.76 -16.85
N THR A 7 -43.32 -2.93 -18.08
CA THR A 7 -41.97 -2.74 -18.58
C THR A 7 -41.79 -1.27 -18.96
N GLY A 8 -40.60 -0.70 -18.79
CA GLY A 8 -40.21 0.59 -19.38
C GLY A 8 -38.77 0.93 -19.00
N ALA A 9 -37.78 0.51 -19.79
CA ALA A 9 -37.16 1.27 -20.88
C ALA A 9 -36.14 2.33 -20.38
N ARG A 10 -34.85 1.99 -20.56
CA ARG A 10 -33.72 2.93 -20.55
C ARG A 10 -33.78 3.84 -21.79
N PRO A 11 -33.38 5.11 -21.65
CA PRO A 11 -32.70 5.84 -22.71
C PRO A 11 -31.23 6.09 -22.35
N HIS A 12 -30.35 5.68 -23.27
CA HIS A 12 -29.00 6.23 -23.40
C HIS A 12 -29.09 7.73 -23.71
N ARG A 13 -28.29 8.56 -23.02
CA ARG A 13 -27.80 9.81 -23.60
C ARG A 13 -26.30 9.96 -23.37
N ARG A 14 -25.60 9.93 -24.50
CA ARG A 14 -24.22 10.39 -24.68
C ARG A 14 -24.20 11.90 -24.41
N GLY A 15 -23.33 12.34 -23.50
CA GLY A 15 -23.02 13.74 -23.24
C GLY A 15 -21.57 14.01 -23.60
N THR A 16 -21.39 14.71 -24.71
CA THR A 16 -20.16 15.14 -25.35
C THR A 16 -19.21 15.94 -24.44
N ALA A 17 -17.91 15.68 -24.62
CA ALA A 17 -16.80 16.46 -24.13
C ALA A 17 -16.87 17.93 -24.56
N VAL A 18 -16.49 18.84 -23.67
CA VAL A 18 -16.20 20.24 -23.99
C VAL A 18 -14.79 20.53 -23.48
N VAL A 19 -13.82 20.39 -24.39
CA VAL A 19 -12.45 20.84 -24.22
C VAL A 19 -12.45 22.37 -24.26
N ARG A 20 -12.12 22.99 -23.14
CA ARG A 20 -11.76 24.41 -23.05
C ARG A 20 -10.25 24.52 -23.10
N LEU A 21 -9.69 25.03 -24.20
CA LEU A 21 -8.37 25.65 -24.18
C LEU A 21 -8.39 26.89 -25.10
N LEU A 22 -8.26 28.05 -24.48
CA LEU A 22 -8.21 29.37 -25.10
C LEU A 22 -6.85 29.99 -24.76
N LEU A 23 -6.09 30.30 -25.84
CA LEU A 23 -5.08 31.37 -26.01
C LEU A 23 -3.78 31.36 -25.16
N PRO A 24 -2.71 32.11 -25.54
CA PRO A 24 -2.37 32.73 -26.83
C PRO A 24 -0.91 32.47 -27.31
N VAL A 25 -0.70 32.76 -28.59
CA VAL A 25 0.57 33.03 -29.29
C VAL A 25 1.25 34.28 -28.70
N LEU A 26 2.57 34.24 -28.47
CA LEU A 26 3.39 35.45 -28.44
C LEU A 26 4.74 35.23 -29.13
N ALA A 27 5.21 36.30 -29.76
CA ALA A 27 6.15 36.34 -30.87
C ALA A 27 7.63 36.50 -30.47
N LEU A 28 8.47 36.13 -31.45
CA LEU A 28 9.80 36.63 -31.84
C LEU A 28 10.64 37.46 -30.86
N GLY A 29 11.91 37.07 -30.76
CA GLY A 29 13.02 37.95 -30.39
C GLY A 29 14.38 37.32 -30.72
N LEU A 30 14.87 37.55 -31.95
CA LEU A 30 16.27 37.36 -32.35
C LEU A 30 17.08 38.56 -31.83
N THR A 31 18.09 38.32 -31.00
CA THR A 31 19.21 39.25 -30.82
C THR A 31 20.53 38.48 -30.89
N LEU A 32 21.31 38.77 -31.94
CA LEU A 32 22.75 38.49 -31.98
C LEU A 32 23.47 39.53 -31.12
N GLY A 33 24.47 39.10 -30.35
CA GLY A 33 25.39 40.03 -29.69
C GLY A 33 26.45 39.35 -28.83
N GLY A 34 27.70 39.37 -29.31
CA GLY A 34 28.87 39.69 -28.49
C GLY A 34 29.59 38.55 -27.76
N CYS A 35 30.70 38.09 -28.32
CA CYS A 35 31.80 37.49 -27.56
C CYS A 35 32.45 38.55 -26.68
N GLN A 36 32.53 38.33 -25.37
CA GLN A 36 33.53 38.94 -24.50
C GLN A 36 33.92 37.97 -23.39
N ALA A 37 35.16 37.48 -23.47
CA ALA A 37 35.81 36.73 -22.41
C ALA A 37 36.36 37.71 -21.38
N ALA A 38 35.86 37.63 -20.15
CA ALA A 38 36.50 38.15 -18.95
C ALA A 38 36.24 37.16 -17.80
N PRO A 39 37.21 36.90 -16.92
CA PRO A 39 37.15 35.80 -15.97
C PRO A 39 36.41 36.21 -14.69
N PRO A 40 35.45 35.41 -14.19
CA PRO A 40 34.99 35.52 -12.83
C PRO A 40 35.63 34.43 -11.97
N THR A 41 36.44 34.90 -11.03
CA THR A 41 36.69 34.35 -9.70
C THR A 41 35.68 33.28 -9.30
N SER A 42 36.14 32.02 -9.19
CA SER A 42 35.37 30.90 -8.63
C SER A 42 34.96 31.25 -7.20
N THR A 43 33.74 31.77 -7.06
CA THR A 43 33.02 31.81 -5.81
C THR A 43 32.06 30.64 -5.92
N ASP A 44 32.42 29.52 -5.30
CA ASP A 44 31.54 28.35 -5.23
C ASP A 44 30.18 28.81 -4.67
N PRO A 45 29.07 28.59 -5.40
CA PRO A 45 27.79 28.64 -4.74
C PRO A 45 27.76 27.48 -3.75
N THR A 46 27.79 27.78 -2.46
CA THR A 46 27.39 26.86 -1.41
C THR A 46 25.89 26.63 -1.59
N SER A 47 25.55 25.81 -2.57
CA SER A 47 24.22 25.22 -2.69
C SER A 47 24.04 24.45 -1.39
N GLN A 48 23.18 24.97 -0.52
CA GLN A 48 22.66 24.23 0.60
C GLN A 48 22.02 22.99 0.00
N GLY A 49 22.78 21.89 0.02
CA GLY A 49 22.29 20.58 -0.32
C GLY A 49 21.13 20.32 0.63
N SER A 50 19.92 20.46 0.09
CA SER A 50 18.72 19.89 0.68
C SER A 50 19.12 18.48 1.06
N THR A 51 19.19 18.23 2.36
CA THR A 51 19.62 16.94 2.90
C THR A 51 18.43 16.02 2.69
N VAL A 52 18.20 15.62 1.44
CA VAL A 52 17.30 14.53 1.10
C VAL A 52 17.93 13.35 1.82
N LYS A 53 17.34 12.95 2.94
CA LYS A 53 17.67 11.68 3.58
C LYS A 53 17.38 10.61 2.52
N THR A 54 18.37 10.21 1.75
CA THR A 54 18.30 9.09 0.80
C THR A 54 18.39 7.77 1.56
N SER A 55 17.59 7.64 2.62
CA SER A 55 17.30 6.33 3.19
C SER A 55 16.47 5.60 2.14
N GLU A 56 16.89 4.40 1.75
CA GLU A 56 16.10 3.54 0.86
C GLU A 56 14.78 3.10 1.52
N PHE A 57 14.66 3.27 2.84
CA PHE A 57 13.50 2.94 3.67
C PHE A 57 12.70 4.18 4.05
N SER A 58 11.39 4.00 4.17
CA SER A 58 10.43 5.03 4.52
C SER A 58 10.49 5.40 6.00
N THR A 59 10.26 6.67 6.31
CA THR A 59 10.06 7.15 7.68
C THR A 59 8.57 7.18 8.00
N LEU A 60 8.24 7.11 9.29
CA LEU A 60 6.87 7.09 9.82
C LEU A 60 6.56 8.34 10.66
N ASP A 61 7.43 9.34 10.63
CA ASP A 61 7.11 10.71 11.04
C ASP A 61 6.07 11.35 10.09
N ALA A 62 5.54 12.52 10.46
CA ALA A 62 4.49 13.18 9.71
C ALA A 62 4.88 13.46 8.23
N ALA A 63 6.15 13.79 7.98
CA ALA A 63 6.65 14.03 6.63
C ALA A 63 6.76 12.72 5.83
N GLY A 64 7.30 11.66 6.43
CA GLY A 64 7.39 10.34 5.80
C GLY A 64 6.03 9.76 5.45
N VAL A 65 5.05 9.87 6.36
CA VAL A 65 3.66 9.46 6.09
C VAL A 65 3.06 10.24 4.92
N ALA A 66 3.34 11.54 4.80
CA ALA A 66 2.89 12.34 3.67
C ALA A 66 3.54 11.85 2.35
N THR A 67 4.85 11.59 2.37
CA THR A 67 5.57 11.05 1.22
C THR A 67 5.03 9.69 0.78
N ILE A 68 4.79 8.74 1.70
CA ILE A 68 4.20 7.43 1.37
C ILE A 68 2.83 7.59 0.71
N ARG A 69 1.99 8.51 1.22
CA ARG A 69 0.66 8.76 0.66
C ARG A 69 0.71 9.37 -0.75
N GLU A 70 1.70 10.21 -1.02
CA GLU A 70 1.89 10.85 -2.32
C GLU A 70 2.53 9.88 -3.33
N SER A 71 3.63 9.23 -2.95
CA SER A 71 4.39 8.34 -3.83
C SER A 71 3.72 7.00 -4.06
N LYS A 72 2.83 6.58 -3.16
CA LYS A 72 2.24 5.24 -3.13
C LYS A 72 3.28 4.13 -2.99
N ALA A 73 4.38 4.41 -2.31
CA ALA A 73 5.43 3.44 -2.03
C ALA A 73 5.82 3.50 -0.56
N ALA A 74 5.91 2.34 0.07
CA ALA A 74 6.43 2.18 1.42
C ALA A 74 7.45 1.04 1.45
N ARG A 75 8.65 1.32 1.98
CA ARG A 75 9.67 0.30 2.18
C ARG A 75 10.11 0.31 3.64
N LEU A 76 9.99 -0.82 4.31
CA LEU A 76 10.31 -0.98 5.73
C LEU A 76 11.48 -1.94 5.91
N ASP A 77 12.36 -1.63 6.85
CA ASP A 77 13.44 -2.53 7.25
C ASP A 77 13.07 -3.27 8.54
N MET A 78 12.87 -4.58 8.41
CA MET A 78 12.73 -5.54 9.50
C MET A 78 13.75 -6.68 9.35
N SER A 79 14.88 -6.44 8.70
CA SER A 79 15.93 -7.45 8.49
C SER A 79 16.51 -8.01 9.80
N SER A 80 16.44 -7.23 10.89
CA SER A 80 16.78 -7.66 12.25
C SER A 80 15.70 -8.51 12.94
N GLY A 81 14.54 -8.67 12.30
CA GLY A 81 13.34 -9.30 12.86
C GLY A 81 12.40 -8.31 13.55
N ARG A 82 12.75 -7.02 13.64
CA ARG A 82 11.94 -5.98 14.30
C ARG A 82 11.95 -4.68 13.50
N LEU A 83 10.89 -3.89 13.67
CA LEU A 83 10.85 -2.50 13.20
C LEU A 83 11.06 -1.59 14.41
N GLU A 84 12.22 -0.97 14.52
CA GLU A 84 12.53 -0.01 15.59
C GLU A 84 11.93 1.36 15.27
N LYS A 85 11.37 2.06 16.27
CA LYS A 85 10.82 3.42 16.08
C LYS A 85 11.88 4.40 15.60
N SER A 86 13.07 4.33 16.19
CA SER A 86 14.21 5.17 15.82
C SER A 86 14.63 5.00 14.35
N ALA A 87 14.54 3.78 13.80
CA ALA A 87 14.86 3.48 12.41
C ALA A 87 13.89 4.15 11.41
N VAL A 88 12.68 4.51 11.86
CA VAL A 88 11.65 5.16 11.05
C VAL A 88 11.31 6.58 11.55
N ASN A 89 12.22 7.22 12.28
CA ASN A 89 12.06 8.57 12.86
C ASN A 89 10.82 8.76 13.76
N VAL A 90 10.37 7.71 14.45
CA VAL A 90 9.32 7.80 15.47
C VAL A 90 9.98 7.87 16.85
N THR A 91 9.46 8.70 17.74
CA THR A 91 9.97 8.79 19.13
C THR A 91 9.41 7.66 19.99
N ASP A 92 10.17 7.22 20.98
CA ASP A 92 9.79 6.06 21.83
C ASP A 92 8.46 6.25 22.57
N ASP A 93 8.10 7.50 22.88
CA ASP A 93 6.85 7.90 23.54
C ASP A 93 5.63 8.02 22.60
N SER A 94 5.84 7.89 21.28
CA SER A 94 4.78 7.99 20.29
C SER A 94 4.06 6.67 20.01
N TYR A 95 2.80 6.76 19.60
CA TYR A 95 2.08 5.65 18.95
C TYR A 95 2.41 5.60 17.46
N GLY A 96 2.15 4.45 16.84
CA GLY A 96 2.38 4.27 15.41
C GLY A 96 1.33 4.98 14.57
N PRO A 97 1.71 5.52 13.40
CA PRO A 97 0.73 6.14 12.52
C PRO A 97 -0.18 5.09 11.89
N GLU A 98 -1.34 5.55 11.42
CA GLU A 98 -2.09 4.84 10.41
C GLU A 98 -1.92 5.56 9.06
N ILE A 99 -1.58 4.78 8.04
CA ILE A 99 -1.50 5.25 6.66
C ILE A 99 -2.73 4.70 5.94
N ASN A 100 -3.52 5.59 5.35
CA ASN A 100 -4.68 5.23 4.56
C ASN A 100 -4.74 6.18 3.34
N THR A 101 -4.80 5.63 2.14
CA THR A 101 -4.85 6.41 0.89
C THR A 101 -6.24 6.91 0.53
N ARG A 102 -7.29 6.46 1.24
CA ARG A 102 -8.70 6.84 1.02
C ARG A 102 -9.10 6.71 -0.44
N ASP A 103 -8.89 5.52 -1.00
CA ASP A 103 -9.21 5.17 -2.39
C ASP A 103 -8.40 5.90 -3.47
N ALA A 104 -7.42 6.73 -3.10
CA ALA A 104 -6.54 7.43 -4.05
C ALA A 104 -5.47 6.52 -4.69
N GLY A 105 -5.68 5.19 -4.72
CA GLY A 105 -4.75 4.19 -5.20
C GLY A 105 -4.08 3.37 -4.08
N LYS A 106 -3.51 2.23 -4.46
CA LYS A 106 -2.80 1.30 -3.55
C LYS A 106 -1.35 1.73 -3.39
N ILE A 107 -0.82 1.51 -2.18
CA ILE A 107 0.58 1.60 -1.81
C ILE A 107 1.24 0.26 -2.15
N SER A 108 2.33 0.32 -2.90
CA SER A 108 3.26 -0.80 -3.02
C SER A 108 4.09 -0.87 -1.74
N LEU A 109 3.80 -1.86 -0.90
CA LEU A 109 4.49 -2.10 0.36
C LEU A 109 5.52 -3.22 0.18
N SER A 110 6.76 -2.95 0.60
CA SER A 110 7.82 -3.95 0.78
C SER A 110 8.38 -3.85 2.20
N ILE A 111 8.55 -5.00 2.83
CA ILE A 111 9.16 -5.16 4.16
C ILE A 111 10.32 -6.13 3.99
N THR A 112 11.54 -5.61 4.10
CA THR A 112 12.72 -6.47 4.16
C THR A 112 12.69 -7.25 5.46
N ALA A 113 12.73 -8.59 5.38
CA ALA A 113 12.64 -9.51 6.50
C ALA A 113 13.96 -10.27 6.66
N PRO A 114 14.21 -10.97 7.79
CA PRO A 114 15.47 -11.69 8.01
C PRO A 114 15.82 -12.69 6.89
N ASN A 115 14.81 -13.40 6.38
CA ASN A 115 14.96 -14.47 5.38
C ASN A 115 14.14 -14.18 4.11
N GLY A 116 14.06 -12.93 3.66
CA GLY A 116 13.40 -12.57 2.40
C GLY A 116 12.65 -11.24 2.47
N GLU A 117 11.49 -11.18 1.84
CA GLU A 117 10.65 -9.97 1.78
C GLU A 117 9.18 -10.32 1.99
N VAL A 118 8.47 -9.46 2.72
CA VAL A 118 7.00 -9.44 2.77
C VAL A 118 6.52 -8.26 1.93
N SER A 119 5.60 -8.48 1.01
CA SER A 119 5.17 -7.45 0.06
C SER A 119 3.73 -7.62 -0.38
N GLY A 120 3.09 -6.49 -0.70
CA GLY A 120 1.70 -6.45 -1.14
C GLY A 120 1.24 -5.04 -1.55
N GLU A 121 0.11 -5.01 -2.25
CA GLU A 121 -0.55 -3.78 -2.71
C GLU A 121 -1.73 -3.45 -1.79
N THR A 122 -1.60 -2.38 -1.00
CA THR A 122 -2.53 -2.06 0.09
C THR A 122 -2.93 -0.59 0.08
N ASP A 123 -4.18 -0.27 0.38
CA ASP A 123 -4.60 1.12 0.61
C ASP A 123 -4.39 1.57 2.07
N ARG A 124 -4.16 0.62 2.98
CA ARG A 124 -4.08 0.87 4.41
C ARG A 124 -2.94 0.09 5.08
N ILE A 125 -2.20 0.77 5.94
CA ILE A 125 -1.14 0.19 6.77
C ILE A 125 -1.32 0.72 8.18
N ARG A 126 -1.29 -0.17 9.17
CA ARG A 126 -1.31 0.16 10.60
C ARG A 126 -0.03 -0.32 11.25
N PHE A 127 0.48 0.49 12.15
CA PHE A 127 1.69 0.22 12.90
C PHE A 127 1.34 0.16 14.39
N ASN A 128 1.27 -1.05 14.94
CA ASN A 128 0.89 -1.23 16.34
C ASN A 128 2.13 -1.09 17.22
N THR A 129 2.03 -0.22 18.22
CA THR A 129 3.04 -0.01 19.27
C THR A 129 2.37 0.72 20.45
N THR A 130 3.13 0.98 21.51
CA THR A 130 2.71 1.77 22.67
C THR A 130 3.73 2.86 22.95
N GLY A 131 3.37 3.87 23.75
CA GLY A 131 4.31 4.94 24.15
C GLY A 131 5.42 4.52 25.12
N SER A 132 5.58 3.22 25.41
CA SER A 132 6.67 2.71 26.25
C SER A 132 7.52 1.65 25.55
N ARG A 133 7.22 1.33 24.27
CA ARG A 133 7.99 0.36 23.48
C ARG A 133 8.93 1.10 22.52
N PRO A 134 10.19 0.65 22.38
CA PRO A 134 11.10 1.18 21.38
C PRO A 134 10.78 0.66 19.96
N ASP A 135 10.00 -0.41 19.85
CA ASP A 135 9.68 -1.10 18.61
C ASP A 135 8.19 -1.08 18.25
N PHE A 136 7.87 -1.47 17.02
CA PHE A 136 6.52 -1.86 16.62
C PHE A 136 6.30 -3.34 16.89
N SER A 137 5.21 -3.67 17.57
CA SER A 137 4.83 -5.06 17.85
C SER A 137 4.22 -5.75 16.64
N GLU A 138 3.68 -4.98 15.70
CA GLU A 138 3.00 -5.53 14.52
C GLU A 138 2.86 -4.45 13.43
N VAL A 139 3.03 -4.88 12.18
CA VAL A 139 2.60 -4.13 10.98
C VAL A 139 1.40 -4.87 10.38
N THR A 140 0.27 -4.17 10.25
CA THR A 140 -0.94 -4.72 9.63
C THR A 140 -1.21 -4.04 8.30
N TYR A 141 -1.49 -4.80 7.23
CA TYR A 141 -1.92 -4.24 5.95
C TYR A 141 -3.08 -5.03 5.33
N PHE A 142 -3.77 -4.44 4.36
CA PHE A 142 -5.05 -4.92 3.86
C PHE A 142 -4.95 -5.18 2.36
N LEU A 143 -5.04 -6.45 1.96
CA LEU A 143 -5.14 -6.83 0.57
C LEU A 143 -6.62 -6.92 0.20
N THR A 144 -7.00 -6.28 -0.91
CA THR A 144 -8.36 -6.37 -1.44
C THR A 144 -8.33 -6.99 -2.83
N ALA A 145 -9.37 -7.73 -3.17
CA ALA A 145 -9.51 -8.39 -4.47
C ALA A 145 -10.85 -8.07 -5.12
N ASP A 146 -10.84 -7.82 -6.43
CA ASP A 146 -12.05 -7.47 -7.18
C ASP A 146 -12.91 -8.72 -7.49
N SER A 147 -12.29 -9.90 -7.49
CA SER A 147 -12.95 -11.18 -7.76
C SER A 147 -12.58 -12.25 -6.73
N ALA A 148 -13.42 -13.30 -6.65
CA ALA A 148 -13.12 -14.46 -5.80
C ALA A 148 -11.86 -15.21 -6.28
N ALA A 149 -11.65 -15.29 -7.60
CA ALA A 149 -10.46 -15.92 -8.17
C ALA A 149 -9.17 -15.20 -7.77
N ASP A 150 -9.16 -13.86 -7.86
CA ASP A 150 -8.00 -13.06 -7.44
C ASP A 150 -7.78 -13.17 -5.94
N TYR A 151 -8.85 -13.18 -5.14
CA TYR A 151 -8.78 -13.37 -3.71
C TYR A 151 -8.13 -14.71 -3.34
N PHE A 152 -8.58 -15.83 -3.92
CA PHE A 152 -8.00 -17.14 -3.66
C PHE A 152 -6.55 -17.24 -4.17
N SER A 153 -6.23 -16.56 -5.28
CA SER A 153 -4.85 -16.45 -5.76
C SER A 153 -3.95 -15.74 -4.73
N LEU A 154 -4.40 -14.64 -4.15
CA LEU A 154 -3.68 -13.92 -3.09
C LEU A 154 -3.47 -14.78 -1.84
N VAL A 155 -4.48 -15.55 -1.43
CA VAL A 155 -4.36 -16.50 -0.31
C VAL A 155 -3.29 -17.55 -0.61
N ARG A 156 -3.39 -18.23 -1.75
CA ARG A 156 -2.45 -19.30 -2.15
C ARG A 156 -1.02 -18.79 -2.30
N ASP A 157 -0.86 -17.59 -2.86
CA ASP A 157 0.43 -16.96 -3.02
C ASP A 157 1.06 -16.61 -1.67
N GLY A 158 0.30 -15.99 -0.75
CA GLY A 158 0.75 -15.73 0.62
C GLY A 158 1.12 -17.02 1.36
N VAL A 159 0.31 -18.08 1.18
CA VAL A 159 0.56 -19.40 1.75
C VAL A 159 1.92 -19.95 1.34
N ARG A 160 2.19 -19.94 0.04
CA ARG A 160 3.47 -20.40 -0.51
C ARG A 160 4.63 -19.51 -0.07
N ARG A 161 4.49 -18.18 -0.15
CA ARG A 161 5.57 -17.23 0.13
C ARG A 161 5.99 -17.23 1.60
N TYR A 162 5.02 -17.34 2.50
CA TYR A 162 5.24 -17.14 3.93
C TYR A 162 5.24 -18.42 4.76
N GLY A 163 5.00 -19.57 4.14
CA GLY A 163 5.02 -20.87 4.81
C GLY A 163 3.83 -21.09 5.75
N ILE A 164 2.67 -20.52 5.40
CA ILE A 164 1.39 -20.74 6.10
C ILE A 164 0.88 -22.15 5.76
N ASP A 165 0.10 -22.79 6.65
CA ASP A 165 -0.44 -24.13 6.41
C ASP A 165 -1.37 -24.18 5.18
N SER A 166 -0.92 -24.84 4.11
CA SER A 166 -1.67 -24.96 2.86
C SER A 166 -2.91 -25.83 3.00
N GLY A 167 -2.91 -26.83 3.89
CA GLY A 167 -4.05 -27.70 4.12
C GLY A 167 -5.25 -26.94 4.67
N SER A 168 -5.03 -26.07 5.67
CA SER A 168 -6.05 -25.20 6.24
C SER A 168 -6.58 -24.21 5.21
N ALA A 169 -5.69 -23.57 4.45
CA ALA A 169 -6.07 -22.62 3.42
C ALA A 169 -6.95 -23.27 2.33
N GLU A 170 -6.55 -24.41 1.77
CA GLU A 170 -7.33 -25.07 0.70
C GLU A 170 -8.66 -25.64 1.18
N ARG A 171 -8.74 -26.12 2.43
CA ARG A 171 -10.03 -26.52 3.03
C ARG A 171 -10.97 -25.32 3.14
N TRP A 172 -10.47 -24.17 3.59
CA TRP A 172 -11.25 -22.95 3.66
C TRP A 172 -11.67 -22.48 2.25
N ILE A 173 -10.75 -22.44 1.28
CA ILE A 173 -11.06 -22.04 -0.10
C ILE A 173 -12.13 -22.95 -0.70
N SER A 174 -11.99 -24.28 -0.56
CA SER A 174 -12.97 -25.25 -1.05
C SER A 174 -14.35 -25.02 -0.44
N SER A 175 -14.43 -24.66 0.84
CA SER A 175 -15.68 -24.32 1.51
C SER A 175 -16.29 -23.02 0.98
N ALA A 176 -15.47 -21.99 0.71
CA ALA A 176 -15.93 -20.74 0.14
C ALA A 176 -16.41 -20.90 -1.31
N GLU A 177 -15.74 -21.73 -2.10
CA GLU A 177 -16.15 -22.08 -3.47
C GLU A 177 -17.47 -22.86 -3.51
N ALA A 178 -17.72 -23.73 -2.53
CA ALA A 178 -18.97 -24.49 -2.42
C ALA A 178 -20.18 -23.62 -2.03
N ALA A 179 -19.95 -22.48 -1.37
CA ALA A 179 -20.98 -21.54 -0.95
C ALA A 179 -20.56 -20.10 -1.30
N PRO A 180 -20.53 -19.74 -2.59
CA PRO A 180 -19.86 -18.53 -3.07
C PRO A 180 -20.49 -17.23 -2.58
N ASP A 181 -21.76 -17.22 -2.18
CA ASP A 181 -22.43 -16.03 -1.67
C ASP A 181 -22.36 -15.91 -0.13
N ALA A 182 -21.80 -16.92 0.55
CA ALA A 182 -21.75 -16.95 2.00
C ALA A 182 -20.69 -15.99 2.56
N LYS A 183 -20.93 -15.56 3.80
CA LYS A 183 -19.94 -14.84 4.61
C LYS A 183 -19.07 -15.83 5.38
N SER A 184 -17.76 -15.55 5.44
CA SER A 184 -16.76 -16.31 6.17
C SER A 184 -15.69 -15.38 6.74
N ASP A 185 -15.40 -15.57 8.02
CA ASP A 185 -14.32 -14.94 8.75
C ASP A 185 -13.41 -16.07 9.28
N PHE A 186 -12.15 -16.12 8.85
CA PHE A 186 -11.25 -17.22 9.18
C PHE A 186 -9.81 -16.76 9.32
N SER A 187 -9.11 -17.21 10.35
CA SER A 187 -7.68 -16.91 10.55
C SER A 187 -6.86 -18.16 10.21
N LEU A 188 -5.89 -18.01 9.31
CA LEU A 188 -4.95 -19.08 9.00
C LEU A 188 -3.91 -19.22 10.12
N THR A 189 -3.40 -20.43 10.33
CA THR A 189 -2.22 -20.63 11.19
C THR A 189 -1.03 -19.85 10.64
N SER A 190 -0.29 -19.16 11.50
CA SER A 190 0.82 -18.32 11.05
C SER A 190 1.92 -19.11 10.33
N GLY A 191 2.57 -18.45 9.37
CA GLY A 191 3.78 -18.92 8.71
C GLY A 191 4.98 -18.06 9.14
N ASN A 192 6.19 -18.61 9.03
CA ASN A 192 7.41 -17.93 9.49
C ASN A 192 8.60 -18.06 8.51
N ALA A 193 8.33 -18.39 7.24
CA ALA A 193 9.39 -18.65 6.26
C ALA A 193 10.34 -17.45 6.05
N THR A 194 9.86 -16.22 6.26
CA THR A 194 10.63 -14.99 6.11
C THR A 194 11.43 -14.61 7.36
N GLY A 195 11.33 -15.37 8.45
CA GLY A 195 11.90 -15.00 9.76
C GLY A 195 11.05 -13.99 10.55
N LEU A 196 9.89 -13.61 10.02
CA LEU A 196 8.83 -12.88 10.72
C LEU A 196 7.61 -13.79 10.83
N GLU A 197 6.79 -13.61 11.86
CA GLU A 197 5.50 -14.31 11.95
C GLU A 197 4.46 -13.59 11.08
N ILE A 198 3.84 -14.34 10.15
CA ILE A 198 2.87 -13.83 9.19
C ILE A 198 1.54 -14.57 9.35
N THR A 199 0.47 -13.83 9.61
CA THR A 199 -0.89 -14.36 9.73
C THR A 199 -1.80 -13.72 8.71
N TYR A 200 -2.64 -14.54 8.07
CA TYR A 200 -3.68 -14.10 7.14
C TYR A 200 -5.06 -14.27 7.79
N ASP A 201 -5.71 -13.14 8.03
CA ASP A 201 -7.09 -13.04 8.48
C ASP A 201 -8.00 -12.83 7.27
N LEU A 202 -8.74 -13.87 6.91
CA LEU A 202 -9.58 -13.95 5.73
C LEU A 202 -10.98 -13.39 6.03
N ARG A 203 -11.36 -12.33 5.30
CA ARG A 203 -12.69 -11.71 5.36
C ARG A 203 -13.34 -11.83 3.98
N TYR A 204 -14.27 -12.78 3.87
CA TYR A 204 -14.98 -13.08 2.63
C TYR A 204 -16.48 -12.91 2.84
N ASP A 205 -17.13 -12.12 1.99
CA ASP A 205 -18.59 -12.04 1.89
C ASP A 205 -18.91 -11.92 0.40
N GLY A 206 -19.17 -13.06 -0.23
CA GLY A 206 -19.38 -13.09 -1.68
C GLY A 206 -20.68 -12.43 -2.11
N GLY A 207 -21.73 -12.51 -1.29
CA GLY A 207 -23.02 -11.84 -1.53
C GLY A 207 -22.91 -10.32 -1.46
N ALA A 208 -22.06 -9.78 -0.58
CA ALA A 208 -21.75 -8.35 -0.51
C ALA A 208 -20.56 -7.93 -1.40
N GLY A 209 -19.86 -8.88 -2.02
CA GLY A 209 -18.65 -8.63 -2.80
C GLY A 209 -17.43 -8.19 -1.96
N THR A 210 -17.43 -8.41 -0.65
CA THR A 210 -16.30 -8.07 0.23
C THR A 210 -15.26 -9.18 0.22
N ARG A 211 -14.01 -8.84 -0.08
CA ARG A 211 -12.90 -9.78 -0.23
C ARG A 211 -11.62 -9.12 0.27
N VAL A 212 -11.37 -9.24 1.58
CA VAL A 212 -10.25 -8.59 2.26
C VAL A 212 -9.41 -9.61 3.00
N ILE A 213 -8.10 -9.59 2.78
CA ILE A 213 -7.13 -10.32 3.60
C ILE A 213 -6.46 -9.28 4.48
N ILE A 214 -6.58 -9.46 5.79
CA ILE A 214 -5.83 -8.67 6.77
C ILE A 214 -4.53 -9.45 7.02
N VAL A 215 -3.41 -8.85 6.65
CA VAL A 215 -2.10 -9.45 6.85
C VAL A 215 -1.49 -8.85 8.09
N HIS A 216 -1.14 -9.72 9.04
CA HIS A 216 -0.44 -9.37 10.26
C HIS A 216 1.03 -9.79 10.11
N VAL A 217 1.95 -8.87 10.35
CA VAL A 217 3.40 -9.09 10.32
C VAL A 217 3.96 -8.77 11.69
N LEU A 218 4.47 -9.78 12.38
CA LEU A 218 5.01 -9.66 13.74
C LEU A 218 6.48 -10.09 13.78
N PRO A 219 7.27 -9.55 14.73
CA PRO A 219 8.56 -10.13 15.07
C PRO A 219 8.40 -11.62 15.44
N ALA A 220 9.28 -12.48 14.94
CA ALA A 220 9.34 -13.86 15.41
C ALA A 220 9.78 -13.88 16.89
N GLY A 221 9.08 -14.69 17.71
CA GLY A 221 9.34 -14.85 19.14
C GLY A 221 10.66 -15.56 19.47
#